data_AF-A0A3S1N836-F1
#
_entry.id   AF-A0A3S1N836-F1
#
_cell.length_a   1.000
_cell.length_b   1.000
_cell.length_c   1.000
_cell.angle_alpha   90.00
_cell.angle_beta   90.00
_cell.angle_gamma   90.00
#
_symmetry.space_group_name_H-M   'P 1'
#
loop_
_entity.id
_entity.type
_entity.pdbx_description
1 polymer ?
#
loop_
_entity_poly.entity_id
_entity_poly.type
_entity_poly.pdbx_seq_one_letter_code
_entity_poly.pdbx_strand_id
1 'polypeptide(L)'
;HFRFAFNDTMLIGGRKQPLRSVDNVRKAIDNGSRKFRSPAELIEAVMGQSLDGMATELGSLGDALDGIEDRIVCDAWHSERQALVDARRQLVVIHRQMAALTSLFRHLDHSHRNDLPDTINDMA
;
A
#
# COMPACT_ATOMS: atom_id res chain seq x y z
N HIS A 1 8.21 4.50 6.65
CA HIS A 1 8.69 3.57 5.61
C HIS A 1 8.74 2.17 6.19
N PHE A 2 8.08 1.23 5.52
CA PHE A 2 8.23 -0.20 5.75
C PHE A 2 9.47 -0.67 4.98
N ARG A 3 10.35 -1.40 5.64
CA ARG A 3 11.50 -2.08 5.03
C ARG A 3 11.34 -3.56 5.32
N PHE A 4 11.75 -4.40 4.38
CA PHE A 4 11.76 -5.83 4.62
C PHE A 4 12.92 -6.49 3.88
N ALA A 5 13.31 -7.67 4.34
CA ALA A 5 14.27 -8.57 3.71
C ALA A 5 13.77 -10.00 3.93
N PHE A 6 13.90 -10.86 2.92
CA PHE A 6 13.44 -12.24 3.03
C PHE A 6 14.34 -13.19 2.26
N ASN A 7 14.26 -14.47 2.61
CA ASN A 7 14.77 -15.60 1.86
C ASN A 7 13.67 -16.67 1.78
N ASP A 8 14.00 -17.90 1.40
CA ASP A 8 13.01 -18.97 1.22
C ASP A 8 12.27 -19.36 2.50
N THR A 9 12.82 -19.07 3.68
CA THR A 9 12.30 -19.57 4.96
C THR A 9 12.01 -18.48 5.99
N MET A 10 12.48 -17.25 5.77
CA MET A 10 12.45 -16.17 6.74
C MET A 10 12.10 -14.83 6.09
N LEU A 11 11.29 -14.03 6.79
CA LEU A 11 10.99 -12.63 6.47
C LEU A 11 11.32 -11.76 7.69
N ILE A 12 12.10 -10.72 7.47
CA ILE A 12 12.38 -9.66 8.45
C ILE A 12 11.68 -8.40 7.97
N GLY A 13 10.86 -7.79 8.83
CA GLY A 13 10.23 -6.49 8.58
C GLY A 13 10.68 -5.44 9.58
N GLY A 14 10.90 -4.20 9.13
CA GLY A 14 11.24 -3.04 9.94
C GLY A 14 10.33 -1.86 9.62
N ARG A 15 9.76 -1.22 10.64
CA ARG A 15 8.86 -0.06 10.48
C ARG A 15 9.05 0.97 11.58
N LYS A 16 9.00 2.25 11.22
CA LYS A 16 9.02 3.37 12.18
C LYS A 16 7.66 3.62 12.85
N GLN A 17 6.57 3.29 12.16
CA GLN A 17 5.20 3.47 12.64
C GLN A 17 4.42 2.17 12.44
N PRO A 18 3.40 1.89 13.29
CA PRO A 18 2.54 0.72 13.12
C PRO A 18 1.89 0.70 11.74
N LEU A 19 1.73 -0.48 11.17
CA LEU A 19 1.05 -0.69 9.89
C LEU A 19 -0.11 -1.65 10.12
N ARG A 20 -1.32 -1.15 9.88
CA ARG A 20 -2.56 -1.92 10.09
C ARG A 20 -2.57 -3.22 9.29
N SER A 21 -2.07 -3.22 8.06
CA SER A 21 -1.93 -4.41 7.21
C SER A 21 -1.05 -5.49 7.86
N VAL A 22 0.13 -5.13 8.34
CA VAL A 22 1.03 -6.07 9.04
C VAL A 22 0.41 -6.58 10.34
N ASP A 23 -0.28 -5.72 11.10
CA ASP A 23 -0.92 -6.13 12.36
C ASP A 23 -2.10 -7.07 12.14
N ASN A 24 -2.86 -6.86 11.07
CA ASN A 24 -3.95 -7.75 10.66
C ASN A 24 -3.42 -9.10 10.17
N VAL A 25 -2.35 -9.12 9.37
CA VAL A 25 -1.68 -10.37 8.97
C VAL A 25 -1.14 -11.11 10.19
N ARG A 26 -0.50 -10.41 11.13
CA ARG A 26 -0.05 -11.00 12.40
C ARG A 26 -1.19 -11.64 13.18
N LYS A 27 -2.31 -10.92 13.35
CA LYS A 27 -3.50 -11.49 14.02
C LYS A 27 -4.05 -12.71 13.28
N ALA A 28 -4.03 -12.73 11.95
CA ALA A 28 -4.50 -13.88 11.18
C ALA A 28 -3.63 -15.13 11.41
N ILE A 29 -2.33 -14.95 11.63
CA ILE A 29 -1.39 -16.02 12.02
C ILE A 29 -1.65 -16.46 13.46
N ASP A 30 -1.67 -15.50 14.39
CA ASP A 30 -1.84 -15.76 15.84
C ASP A 30 -3.15 -16.54 16.10
N ASN A 31 -4.20 -16.23 15.33
CA ASN A 31 -5.52 -16.87 15.46
C ASN A 31 -5.65 -18.18 14.65
N GLY A 32 -4.60 -18.61 13.93
CA GLY A 32 -4.59 -19.82 13.11
C GLY A 32 -5.50 -19.78 11.86
N SER A 33 -6.11 -18.64 11.56
CA SER A 33 -7.07 -18.45 10.45
C SER A 33 -6.43 -18.53 9.07
N ARG A 34 -5.13 -18.28 8.97
CA ARG A 34 -4.38 -18.35 7.71
C ARG A 34 -3.00 -18.95 7.97
N LYS A 35 -2.68 -20.02 7.25
CA LYS A 35 -1.34 -20.61 7.22
C LYS A 35 -0.61 -20.07 6.00
N PHE A 36 0.63 -19.64 6.20
CA PHE A 36 1.52 -19.18 5.14
C PHE A 36 2.57 -20.25 4.90
N ARG A 37 2.77 -20.65 3.65
CA ARG A 37 3.69 -21.72 3.24
C ARG A 37 5.06 -21.18 2.86
N SER A 38 5.16 -19.89 2.58
CA SER A 38 6.41 -19.21 2.27
C SER A 38 6.40 -17.75 2.76
N PRO A 39 7.59 -17.15 2.96
CA PRO A 39 7.73 -15.71 3.17
C PRO A 39 7.08 -14.85 2.08
N ALA A 40 7.07 -15.33 0.84
CA ALA A 40 6.45 -14.63 -0.28
C ALA A 40 4.92 -14.50 -0.11
N GLU A 41 4.23 -15.56 0.34
CA GLU A 41 2.78 -15.49 0.64
C GLU A 41 2.47 -14.49 1.76
N LEU A 42 3.39 -14.32 2.71
CA LEU A 42 3.23 -13.33 3.78
C LEU A 42 3.34 -11.90 3.25
N ILE A 43 4.33 -11.63 2.40
CA ILE A 43 4.51 -10.34 1.74
C ILE A 43 3.28 -10.02 0.89
N GLU A 44 2.82 -10.98 0.09
CA GLU A 44 1.62 -10.85 -0.74
C GLU A 44 0.40 -10.47 0.10
N ALA A 45 0.17 -11.15 1.23
CA ALA A 45 -0.95 -10.84 2.10
C ALA A 45 -0.86 -9.45 2.75
N VAL A 46 0.34 -9.02 3.17
CA VAL A 46 0.55 -7.67 3.70
C VAL A 46 0.30 -6.61 2.62
N MET A 47 0.83 -6.84 1.41
CA MET A 47 0.65 -5.94 0.27
C MET A 47 -0.81 -5.85 -0.16
N GLY A 48 -1.50 -6.99 -0.28
CA GLY A 48 -2.92 -7.07 -0.61
C GLY A 48 -3.76 -6.25 0.36
N GLN A 49 -3.61 -6.47 1.67
CA GLN A 49 -4.34 -5.67 2.67
C GLN A 49 -3.99 -4.18 2.64
N SER A 50 -2.75 -3.83 2.31
CA SER A 50 -2.36 -2.44 2.14
C SER A 50 -3.06 -1.80 0.93
N LEU A 51 -3.14 -2.52 -0.19
CA LEU A 51 -3.82 -2.05 -1.40
C LEU A 51 -5.34 -1.95 -1.18
N ASP A 52 -5.95 -2.94 -0.54
CA ASP A 52 -7.38 -2.93 -0.21
C ASP A 52 -7.74 -1.74 0.69
N GLY A 53 -6.86 -1.43 1.66
CA GLY A 53 -7.01 -0.26 2.52
C GLY A 53 -6.96 1.05 1.72
N MET A 54 -5.98 1.19 0.82
CA MET A 54 -5.87 2.38 -0.04
C MET A 54 -7.06 2.52 -0.99
N ALA A 55 -7.55 1.43 -1.57
CA ALA A 55 -8.72 1.45 -2.44
C ALA A 55 -9.97 1.92 -1.69
N THR A 56 -10.15 1.44 -0.44
CA THR A 56 -11.24 1.88 0.43
C THR A 56 -11.12 3.37 0.75
N GLU A 57 -9.93 3.84 1.15
CA GLU A 57 -9.67 5.25 1.44
C GLU A 57 -9.90 6.15 0.22
N LEU A 58 -9.54 5.70 -0.99
CA LEU A 58 -9.83 6.41 -2.25
C LEU A 58 -11.33 6.49 -2.53
N GLY A 59 -12.09 5.42 -2.30
CA GLY A 59 -13.55 5.43 -2.43
C GLY A 59 -14.17 6.49 -1.51
N SER A 60 -13.82 6.45 -0.22
CA SER A 60 -14.31 7.44 0.75
C SER A 60 -13.88 8.88 0.43
N LEU A 61 -12.71 9.06 -0.18
CA LEU A 61 -12.27 10.37 -0.66
C LEU A 61 -13.11 10.86 -1.85
N GLY A 62 -13.48 9.96 -2.77
CA GLY A 62 -14.42 10.26 -3.85
C GLY A 62 -15.76 10.74 -3.31
N ASP A 63 -16.37 9.97 -2.40
CA ASP A 63 -17.63 10.32 -1.76
C ASP A 63 -17.56 11.69 -1.04
N ALA A 64 -16.41 11.98 -0.41
CA ALA A 64 -16.19 13.26 0.27
C ALA A 64 -16.10 14.43 -0.72
N LEU A 65 -15.46 14.24 -1.88
CA LEU A 65 -15.37 15.25 -2.94
C LEU A 65 -16.73 15.50 -3.58
N ASP A 66 -17.50 14.44 -3.87
CA ASP A 66 -18.87 14.56 -4.41
C ASP A 66 -19.75 15.38 -3.46
N GLY A 67 -19.67 15.09 -2.15
CA GLY A 67 -20.41 15.87 -1.15
C GLY A 67 -19.96 17.34 -1.06
N ILE A 68 -18.69 17.65 -1.29
CA ILE A 68 -18.19 19.03 -1.39
C ILE A 68 -18.76 19.72 -2.62
N GLU A 69 -18.74 19.05 -3.78
CA GLU A 69 -19.26 19.56 -5.04
C GLU A 69 -20.75 19.89 -4.93
N ASP A 70 -21.56 18.98 -4.39
CA ASP A 70 -23.00 19.17 -4.18
C ASP A 70 -23.31 20.41 -3.33
N ARG A 71 -22.56 20.63 -2.24
CA ARG A 71 -22.76 21.79 -1.35
C ARG A 71 -22.37 23.11 -2.02
N ILE A 72 -21.36 23.10 -2.89
CA ILE A 72 -21.00 24.27 -3.70
C ILE A 72 -22.11 24.57 -4.72
N VAL A 73 -22.63 23.54 -5.41
CA VAL A 73 -23.70 23.68 -6.41
C VAL A 73 -25.00 24.18 -5.77
N CYS A 74 -25.30 23.75 -4.54
CA CYS A 74 -26.50 24.18 -3.81
C CYS A 74 -26.34 25.54 -3.10
N ASP A 75 -25.24 26.27 -3.32
CA ASP A 75 -24.94 27.57 -2.69
C ASP A 75 -24.92 27.51 -1.15
N ALA A 76 -24.68 26.32 -0.58
CA ALA A 76 -24.67 26.06 0.87
C ALA A 76 -23.26 26.25 1.49
N TRP A 77 -22.52 27.26 1.03
CA TRP A 77 -21.10 27.43 1.32
C TRP A 77 -20.84 27.84 2.77
N HIS A 78 -20.30 26.92 3.58
CA HIS A 78 -19.83 27.22 4.93
C HIS A 78 -18.38 26.78 5.16
N SER A 79 -18.07 25.50 4.96
CA SER A 79 -16.77 24.91 5.30
C SER A 79 -16.06 24.18 4.15
N GLU A 80 -16.54 24.32 2.91
CA GLU A 80 -16.06 23.54 1.76
C GLU A 80 -14.57 23.72 1.44
N ARG A 81 -14.04 24.94 1.63
CA ARG A 81 -12.60 25.17 1.46
C ARG A 81 -11.76 24.32 2.41
N GLN A 82 -12.18 24.20 3.68
CA GLN A 82 -11.45 23.41 4.66
C GLN A 82 -11.58 21.92 4.35
N ALA A 83 -12.79 21.46 4.04
CA ALA A 83 -13.05 20.08 3.64
C ALA A 83 -12.21 19.67 2.41
N LEU A 84 -12.07 20.56 1.42
CA LEU A 84 -11.24 20.32 0.23
C LEU A 84 -9.74 20.23 0.57
N VAL A 85 -9.24 21.06 1.50
CA VAL A 85 -7.85 20.96 1.98
C VAL A 85 -7.60 19.62 2.66
N ASP A 86 -8.54 19.15 3.47
CA ASP A 86 -8.43 17.88 4.18
C ASP A 86 -8.48 16.69 3.20
N ALA A 87 -9.39 16.72 2.23
CA ALA A 87 -9.45 15.76 1.12
C ALA A 87 -8.12 15.72 0.34
N ARG A 88 -7.57 16.89 -0.02
CA ARG A 88 -6.26 16.98 -0.70
C ARG A 88 -5.14 16.37 0.14
N ARG A 89 -5.10 16.62 1.45
CA ARG A 89 -4.07 16.05 2.33
C ARG A 89 -4.15 14.53 2.36
N GLN A 90 -5.35 13.97 2.44
CA GLN A 90 -5.57 12.51 2.39
C GLN A 90 -5.09 11.93 1.05
N LEU A 91 -5.47 12.54 -0.07
CA LEU A 91 -5.02 12.12 -1.40
C LEU A 91 -3.50 12.07 -1.53
N VAL A 92 -2.81 13.11 -1.02
CA VAL A 92 -1.34 13.17 -1.04
C VAL A 92 -0.71 12.03 -0.23
N VAL A 93 -1.31 11.67 0.91
CA VAL A 93 -0.83 10.55 1.73
C VAL A 93 -1.00 9.23 0.98
N ILE A 94 -2.19 8.96 0.41
CA ILE A 94 -2.46 7.76 -0.37
C ILE A 94 -1.50 7.67 -1.56
N HIS A 95 -1.33 8.76 -2.31
CA HIS A 95 -0.38 8.82 -3.43
C HIS A 95 1.05 8.48 -3.01
N ARG A 96 1.53 8.99 -1.87
CA ARG A 96 2.87 8.67 -1.34
C ARG A 96 2.99 7.18 -0.99
N GLN A 97 1.94 6.57 -0.45
CA GLN A 97 1.93 5.15 -0.12
C GLN A 97 1.96 4.28 -1.39
N MET A 98 1.17 4.63 -2.41
CA MET A 98 1.21 3.97 -3.72
C MET A 98 2.60 4.09 -4.35
N ALA A 99 3.20 5.28 -4.36
CA ALA A 99 4.54 5.48 -4.90
C ALA A 99 5.59 4.62 -4.17
N ALA A 100 5.47 4.47 -2.86
CA ALA A 100 6.34 3.59 -2.08
C ALA A 100 6.17 2.12 -2.50
N LEU A 101 4.94 1.63 -2.69
CA LEU A 101 4.67 0.28 -3.18
C LEU A 101 5.23 0.07 -4.60
N THR A 102 5.00 1.01 -5.52
CA THR A 102 5.55 0.94 -6.88
C THR A 102 7.09 0.87 -6.85
N SER A 103 7.73 1.65 -5.97
CA SER A 103 9.18 1.58 -5.80
C SER A 103 9.65 0.22 -5.28
N LEU A 104 8.89 -0.43 -4.39
CA LEU A 104 9.22 -1.77 -3.90
C LEU A 104 9.12 -2.80 -5.02
N PHE A 105 8.05 -2.79 -5.82
CA PHE A 105 7.91 -3.70 -6.96
C PHE A 105 9.01 -3.51 -8.01
N ARG A 106 9.35 -2.27 -8.35
CA ARG A 106 10.48 -2.01 -9.25
C ARG A 106 11.79 -2.57 -8.70
N HIS A 107 12.04 -2.44 -7.39
CA HIS A 107 13.26 -2.95 -6.78
C HIS A 107 13.31 -4.49 -6.79
N LEU A 108 12.18 -5.16 -6.57
CA LEU A 108 12.08 -6.62 -6.70
C LEU A 108 12.37 -7.08 -8.13
N ASP A 109 11.78 -6.40 -9.12
CA ASP A 109 11.97 -6.69 -10.54
C ASP A 109 13.44 -6.49 -10.99
N HIS A 110 14.08 -5.42 -10.54
CA HIS A 110 15.50 -5.15 -10.84
C HIS A 110 16.46 -6.12 -10.12
N SER A 111 16.13 -6.55 -8.91
CA SER A 111 16.95 -7.53 -8.18
C SER A 111 16.90 -8.90 -8.84
N HIS A 112 15.72 -9.30 -9.35
CA HIS A 112 15.56 -10.55 -10.10
C HIS A 112 16.35 -10.56 -11.41
N ARG A 113 16.49 -9.39 -12.05
CA ARG A 113 17.28 -9.23 -13.29
C ARG A 113 18.80 -9.30 -13.07
N ASN A 114 19.28 -8.96 -11.88
CA ASN A 114 20.69 -9.07 -11.51
C ASN A 114 21.10 -10.48 -11.03
N ASP A 115 20.13 -11.36 -10.77
CA ASP A 115 20.35 -12.77 -10.41
C ASP A 115 20.24 -13.72 -11.62
N LEU A 116 19.97 -13.20 -12.83
CA LEU A 116 20.00 -14.01 -14.05
C LEU A 116 21.46 -14.24 -14.48
N PRO A 117 21.87 -15.49 -14.79
CA PRO A 117 23.19 -15.78 -15.31
C PRO A 117 23.48 -14.95 -16.57
N ASP A 118 24.69 -14.38 -16.67
CA ASP A 118 25.15 -13.49 -17.76
C ASP A 118 24.89 -14.03 -19.17
N THR A 119 24.74 -15.35 -19.32
CA THR A 119 24.47 -16.05 -20.58
C THR A 119 23.19 -15.65 -21.31
N ILE A 120 22.28 -14.90 -20.69
CA ILE A 120 21.03 -14.42 -21.32
C ILE A 120 21.11 -12.93 -21.72
N ASN A 121 22.03 -12.15 -21.17
CA ASN A 121 22.13 -10.71 -21.45
C ASN A 121 22.76 -10.39 -22.82
N ASP A 122 23.47 -11.35 -23.43
CA ASP A 122 24.14 -11.20 -24.74
C ASP A 122 23.28 -11.60 -25.95
N MET A 123 22.00 -11.93 -25.75
CA MET A 123 21.07 -12.32 -26.83
C MET A 123 20.00 -11.26 -27.16
N ALA A 124 20.14 -10.02 -26.66
CA ALA A 124 19.25 -8.89 -26.96
C ALA A 124 19.88 -7.86 -27.91
#